data_AF-A0A1C6J791-F1
#
_entry.id   AF-A0A1C6J791-F1
#
_cell.length_a   1.000
_cell.length_b   1.000
_cell.length_c   1.000
_cell.angle_alpha   90.00
_cell.angle_beta   90.00
_cell.angle_gamma   90.00
#
_symmetry.space_group_name_H-M   'P 1'
#
loop_
_entity.id
_entity.type
_entity.pdbx_description
1 polymer ?
#
loop_
_entity_poly.entity_id
_entity_poly.type
_entity_poly.pdbx_seq_one_letter_code
_entity_poly.pdbx_strand_id
1 'polypeptide(L)'
;MEINADYVIRRTILFDNKCGFVLGENPKAPNPYVTWQFNEQDGHRDYFWGHYHNEPGMAERDLHNRAEDYQRRYHVQEVEQAPDKETYKYYSTQRPIDIGTYPKSYFNRPIHMDVYFTRQQVPGEAFQAWGAIIYAQPLTDREMRDYELRPARENLDIRRQMDAQAQVVGKWEDAHHVTEQRRLTWFYPDFGSYATKEYVTPEQLAARAHGVERQAAAKAHKEDKQPIAQQMKTAQKQAEEHRGQTVPKKSAPRRDER
;
A
#
# COMPACT_ATOMS: atom_id res chain seq x y z
N MET A 1 3.39 2.45 5.13
CA MET A 1 3.46 1.88 6.49
C MET A 1 4.07 0.49 6.40
N GLU A 2 4.97 0.15 7.32
CA GLU A 2 5.76 -1.09 7.28
C GLU A 2 5.09 -2.20 8.12
N ILE A 3 5.01 -3.43 7.59
CA ILE A 3 4.33 -4.57 8.21
C ILE A 3 5.22 -5.82 8.06
N ASN A 4 5.38 -6.57 9.15
CA ASN A 4 6.05 -7.86 9.16
C ASN A 4 5.22 -8.89 9.93
N ALA A 5 4.96 -10.06 9.33
CA ALA A 5 4.18 -11.16 9.94
C ALA A 5 2.84 -10.71 10.58
N ASP A 6 2.09 -9.82 9.90
CA ASP A 6 0.86 -9.17 10.39
C ASP A 6 1.01 -8.20 11.58
N TYR A 7 2.24 -7.91 12.02
CA TYR A 7 2.52 -6.85 12.98
C TYR A 7 2.89 -5.57 12.25
N VAL A 8 2.25 -4.49 12.66
CA VAL A 8 2.52 -3.15 12.16
C VAL A 8 3.75 -2.62 12.88
N ILE A 9 4.78 -2.19 12.13
CA ILE A 9 5.98 -1.61 12.73
C ILE A 9 5.63 -0.22 13.27
N ARG A 10 5.78 -0.06 14.59
CA ARG A 10 5.46 1.18 15.33
C ARG A 10 6.70 1.95 15.73
N ARG A 11 7.84 1.28 15.91
CA ARG A 11 9.12 1.92 16.23
C ARG A 11 10.26 1.22 15.51
N THR A 12 11.25 2.02 15.14
CA THR A 12 12.46 1.57 14.45
C THR A 12 13.65 2.31 15.03
N ILE A 13 14.66 1.56 15.46
CA ILE A 13 15.99 2.05 15.80
C ILE A 13 16.92 1.52 14.70
N LEU A 14 17.52 2.43 13.92
CA LEU A 14 18.39 2.09 12.80
C LEU A 14 19.83 2.54 13.12
N PHE A 15 20.81 1.70 12.81
CA PHE A 15 22.22 2.01 13.01
C PHE A 15 22.96 2.27 11.68
N ASP A 16 24.11 2.91 11.78
CA ASP A 16 24.98 3.29 10.65
C ASP A 16 25.48 2.09 9.83
N ASN A 17 25.59 0.92 10.46
CA ASN A 17 25.96 -0.34 9.83
C ASN A 17 24.81 -1.06 9.11
N LYS A 18 23.69 -0.37 8.88
CA LYS A 18 22.49 -0.91 8.22
C LYS A 18 21.83 -2.07 8.96
N CYS A 19 22.11 -2.25 10.24
CA CYS A 19 21.32 -3.12 11.11
C CYS A 19 20.43 -2.28 12.03
N GLY A 20 19.42 -2.90 12.62
CA GLY A 20 18.57 -2.20 13.56
C GLY A 20 17.61 -3.11 14.29
N PHE A 21 16.74 -2.49 15.08
CA PHE A 21 15.67 -3.17 15.80
C PHE A 21 14.34 -2.46 15.55
N VAL A 22 13.27 -3.25 15.51
CA VAL A 22 11.91 -2.74 15.37
C VAL A 22 11.00 -3.28 16.46
N LEU A 23 9.93 -2.55 16.75
CA LEU A 23 8.80 -3.02 17.55
C LEU A 23 7.54 -3.07 16.68
N GLY A 24 6.98 -4.26 16.56
CA GLY A 24 5.73 -4.55 15.89
C GLY A 24 4.55 -4.66 16.86
N GLU A 25 3.37 -4.24 16.43
CA GLU A 25 2.10 -4.36 17.17
C GLU A 25 1.04 -5.09 16.32
N ASN A 26 0.38 -6.09 16.92
CA ASN A 26 -0.81 -6.74 16.40
C ASN A 26 -1.79 -7.06 17.55
N PRO A 27 -2.82 -6.23 17.78
CA PRO A 27 -3.75 -6.42 18.89
C PRO A 27 -4.57 -7.71 18.84
N LYS A 28 -4.59 -8.42 17.70
CA LYS A 28 -5.30 -9.69 17.54
C LYS A 28 -4.40 -10.93 17.75
N ALA A 29 -3.09 -10.75 17.87
CA ALA A 29 -2.18 -11.86 18.11
C ALA A 29 -2.23 -12.29 19.58
N PRO A 30 -1.94 -13.58 19.89
CA PRO A 30 -1.83 -14.05 21.27
C PRO A 30 -0.82 -13.25 22.10
N ASN A 31 0.31 -12.88 21.49
CA ASN A 31 1.27 -11.93 22.03
C ASN A 31 1.21 -10.66 21.16
N PRO A 32 0.58 -9.56 21.62
CA PRO A 32 0.31 -8.42 20.76
C PRO A 32 1.54 -7.62 20.33
N TYR A 33 2.69 -7.84 20.97
CA TYR A 33 3.90 -7.07 20.73
C TYR A 33 5.06 -7.98 20.40
N VAL A 34 5.94 -7.52 19.51
CA VAL A 34 7.14 -8.25 19.14
C VAL A 34 8.28 -7.28 18.85
N THR A 35 9.49 -7.61 19.26
CA THR A 35 10.70 -6.92 18.81
C THR A 35 11.45 -7.80 17.84
N TRP A 36 11.93 -7.25 16.72
CA TRP A 36 12.79 -7.96 15.78
C TRP A 36 14.11 -7.23 15.63
N GLN A 37 15.15 -7.98 15.32
CA GLN A 37 16.34 -7.41 14.68
C GLN A 37 16.11 -7.42 13.17
N PHE A 38 16.73 -6.47 12.47
CA PHE A 38 16.78 -6.48 11.02
C PHE A 38 18.15 -6.04 10.50
N ASN A 39 18.42 -6.38 9.24
CA ASN A 39 19.42 -5.74 8.40
C ASN A 39 18.72 -5.09 7.20
N GLU A 40 19.31 -4.01 6.68
CA GLU A 40 18.78 -3.23 5.57
C GLU A 40 19.74 -3.33 4.38
N GLN A 41 19.24 -3.84 3.25
CA GLN A 41 19.97 -3.98 2.00
C GLN A 41 19.09 -3.48 0.84
N ASP A 42 19.61 -2.56 0.03
CA ASP A 42 18.89 -1.99 -1.12
C ASP A 42 17.47 -1.47 -0.81
N GLY A 43 17.27 -0.94 0.41
CA GLY A 43 15.97 -0.45 0.89
C GLY A 43 14.99 -1.55 1.30
N HIS A 44 15.41 -2.82 1.29
CA HIS A 44 14.68 -3.95 1.85
C HIS A 44 15.21 -4.30 3.24
N ARG A 45 14.30 -4.72 4.14
CA ARG A 45 14.66 -5.14 5.50
C ARG A 45 14.26 -6.59 5.72
N ASP A 46 15.23 -7.42 6.12
CA ASP A 46 14.96 -8.79 6.56
C ASP A 46 14.86 -8.83 8.09
N TYR A 47 13.74 -9.34 8.61
CA TYR A 47 13.49 -9.40 10.05
C TYR A 47 13.78 -10.79 10.61
N PHE A 48 14.46 -10.82 11.76
CA PHE A 48 14.82 -12.07 12.44
C PHE A 48 14.93 -11.91 13.96
N TRP A 49 15.06 -13.05 14.64
CA TRP A 49 15.22 -13.17 16.11
C TRP A 49 14.17 -12.39 16.92
N GLY A 50 12.90 -12.73 16.67
CA GLY A 50 11.74 -12.08 17.28
C GLY A 50 11.54 -12.44 18.75
N HIS A 51 11.38 -11.43 19.63
CA HIS A 51 10.92 -11.62 21.00
C HIS A 51 9.47 -11.15 21.15
N TYR A 52 8.58 -12.06 21.53
CA TYR A 52 7.14 -11.79 21.66
C TYR A 52 6.77 -11.46 23.09
N HIS A 53 5.90 -10.47 23.27
CA HIS A 53 5.50 -9.90 24.56
C HIS A 53 3.99 -9.66 24.61
N ASN A 54 3.43 -9.76 25.83
CA ASN A 54 2.01 -9.46 26.08
C ASN A 54 1.76 -8.01 26.49
N GLU A 55 2.79 -7.34 27.01
CA GLU A 55 2.68 -5.98 27.54
C GLU A 55 3.52 -5.00 26.71
N PRO A 56 2.98 -3.82 26.37
CA PRO A 56 3.69 -2.87 25.53
C PRO A 56 4.96 -2.34 26.20
N GLY A 57 4.92 -2.12 27.52
CA GLY A 57 6.08 -1.66 28.29
C GLY A 57 7.22 -2.68 28.35
N MET A 58 6.90 -3.98 28.31
CA MET A 58 7.92 -5.04 28.22
C MET A 58 8.58 -5.06 26.85
N ALA A 59 7.79 -4.94 25.78
CA ALA A 59 8.32 -4.83 24.42
C ALA A 59 9.18 -3.58 24.23
N GLU A 60 8.79 -2.43 24.80
CA GLU A 60 9.62 -1.22 24.79
C GLU A 60 10.96 -1.43 25.47
N ARG A 61 10.96 -1.97 26.70
CA ARG A 61 12.20 -2.23 27.43
C ARG A 61 13.11 -3.20 26.69
N ASP A 62 12.54 -4.28 26.14
CA ASP A 62 13.29 -5.25 25.34
C ASP A 62 13.88 -4.61 24.08
N LEU A 63 13.13 -3.76 23.36
CA LEU A 63 13.65 -3.01 22.21
C LEU A 63 14.88 -2.17 22.58
N HIS A 64 14.78 -1.35 23.65
CA HIS A 64 15.88 -0.49 24.07
C HIS A 64 17.07 -1.30 24.57
N ASN A 65 16.84 -2.32 25.41
CA ASN A 65 17.91 -3.16 25.93
C ASN A 65 18.69 -3.87 24.81
N ARG A 66 17.98 -4.40 23.80
CA ARG A 66 18.60 -5.05 22.64
C ARG A 66 19.39 -4.06 21.78
N ALA A 67 18.84 -2.86 21.55
CA ALA A 67 19.50 -1.80 20.81
C ALA A 67 20.78 -1.33 21.51
N GLU A 68 20.72 -1.03 22.81
CA GLU A 68 21.88 -0.58 23.59
C GLU A 68 22.98 -1.65 23.67
N ASP A 69 22.60 -2.91 23.89
CA ASP A 69 23.54 -4.03 23.92
C ASP A 69 24.23 -4.21 22.55
N TYR A 70 23.50 -4.07 21.45
CA TYR A 70 24.07 -4.10 20.10
C TYR A 70 25.04 -2.93 19.87
N GLN A 71 24.65 -1.70 20.24
CA GLN A 71 25.53 -0.52 20.17
C GLN A 71 26.84 -0.74 20.94
N ARG A 72 26.77 -1.28 22.16
CA ARG A 72 27.96 -1.55 22.99
C ARG A 72 28.88 -2.61 22.38
N ARG A 73 28.32 -3.65 21.75
CA ARG A 73 29.10 -4.76 21.15
C ARG A 73 29.74 -4.40 19.82
N TYR A 74 29.03 -3.65 18.98
CA TYR A 74 29.44 -3.38 17.61
C TYR A 74 29.94 -1.95 17.38
N HIS A 75 29.91 -1.10 18.41
CA HIS A 75 30.35 0.31 18.37
C HIS A 75 29.70 1.14 17.26
N VAL A 76 28.41 0.87 17.02
CA VAL A 76 27.60 1.54 16.00
C VAL A 76 26.84 2.73 16.56
N GLN A 77 26.55 3.72 15.73
CA GLN A 77 25.74 4.87 16.10
C GLN A 77 24.32 4.75 15.57
N GLU A 78 23.36 5.22 16.35
CA GLU A 78 21.99 5.36 15.87
C GLU A 78 21.96 6.43 14.78
N VAL A 79 21.47 6.04 13.60
CA VAL A 79 21.14 6.97 12.55
C VAL A 79 19.87 7.64 13.00
N GLU A 80 20.00 8.92 13.37
CA GLU A 80 18.85 9.76 13.64
C GLU A 80 17.99 9.76 12.37
N GLN A 81 16.94 8.94 12.39
CA GLN A 81 15.86 9.06 11.44
C GLN A 81 15.26 10.41 11.80
N ALA A 82 15.54 11.42 10.97
CA ALA A 82 14.88 12.71 11.09
C ALA A 82 13.39 12.36 11.28
N PRO A 83 12.77 12.75 12.41
CA PRO A 83 11.36 12.51 12.53
C PRO A 83 10.79 13.21 11.31
N ASP A 84 10.02 12.47 10.50
CA ASP A 84 9.06 13.13 9.66
C ASP A 84 8.21 13.92 10.66
N LYS A 85 8.57 15.18 10.93
CA LYS A 85 7.87 16.09 11.86
C LYS A 85 6.46 16.40 11.36
N GLU A 86 6.10 15.81 10.23
CA GLU A 86 4.79 15.82 9.66
C GLU A 86 3.84 15.00 10.53
N THR A 87 2.88 15.69 11.11
CA THR A 87 1.76 15.07 11.80
C THR A 87 0.72 14.60 10.79
N TYR A 88 0.02 13.52 11.11
CA TYR A 88 -1.00 12.93 10.24
C TYR A 88 -2.39 13.29 10.73
N LYS A 89 -3.20 13.92 9.88
CA LYS A 89 -4.56 14.34 10.19
C LYS A 89 -5.58 13.37 9.60
N TYR A 90 -6.58 13.02 10.40
CA TYR A 90 -7.69 12.15 9.99
C TYR A 90 -9.02 12.75 10.43
N TYR A 91 -10.03 12.66 9.57
CA TYR A 91 -11.36 13.19 9.81
C TYR A 91 -12.33 12.09 10.22
N SER A 92 -13.09 12.34 11.30
CA SER A 92 -14.23 11.48 11.64
C SER A 92 -15.42 11.89 10.79
N THR A 93 -15.80 11.05 9.83
CA THR A 93 -16.82 11.41 8.84
C THR A 93 -18.21 10.87 9.16
N GLN A 94 -18.32 9.76 9.90
CA GLN A 94 -19.59 9.08 10.15
C GLN A 94 -20.23 9.47 11.48
N ARG A 95 -19.43 9.77 12.51
CA ARG A 95 -19.91 9.99 13.88
C ARG A 95 -19.09 11.07 14.61
N PRO A 96 -19.67 11.72 15.64
CA PRO A 96 -18.94 12.60 16.54
C PRO A 96 -17.69 11.93 17.13
N ILE A 97 -16.66 12.73 17.43
CA ILE A 97 -15.47 12.22 18.11
C ILE A 97 -15.83 11.95 19.58
N ASP A 98 -15.74 10.69 19.99
CA ASP A 98 -15.99 10.24 21.36
C ASP A 98 -15.13 9.00 21.68
N ILE A 99 -15.22 8.48 22.91
CA ILE A 99 -14.56 7.27 23.34
C ILE A 99 -14.98 6.10 22.42
N GLY A 100 -14.00 5.46 21.80
CA GLY A 100 -14.21 4.34 20.88
C GLY A 100 -14.46 4.72 19.43
N THR A 101 -14.39 6.01 19.07
CA THR A 101 -14.51 6.47 17.67
C THR A 101 -13.14 6.74 17.02
N TYR A 102 -12.06 6.38 17.69
CA TYR A 102 -10.70 6.52 17.18
C TYR A 102 -9.76 5.49 17.78
N PRO A 103 -8.71 5.07 17.05
CA PRO A 103 -7.73 4.14 17.55
C PRO A 103 -6.88 4.78 18.66
N LYS A 104 -6.63 4.00 19.71
CA LYS A 104 -5.74 4.35 20.83
C LYS A 104 -4.70 3.25 21.01
N SER A 105 -3.73 3.17 20.11
CA SER A 105 -2.56 2.32 20.29
C SER A 105 -1.71 2.88 21.43
N TYR A 106 -1.02 2.02 22.18
CA TYR A 106 -0.04 2.47 23.16
C TYR A 106 1.08 3.29 22.49
N PHE A 107 1.46 2.91 21.27
CA PHE A 107 2.57 3.47 20.51
C PHE A 107 2.19 4.61 19.56
N ASN A 108 0.91 4.72 19.18
CA ASN A 108 0.42 5.80 18.33
C ASN A 108 -0.88 6.37 18.91
N ARG A 109 -0.75 7.25 19.90
CA ARG A 109 -1.87 7.95 20.51
C ARG A 109 -2.15 9.26 19.76
N PRO A 110 -3.42 9.72 19.74
CA PRO A 110 -3.73 11.05 19.28
C PRO A 110 -2.91 12.10 20.03
N ILE A 111 -2.32 13.04 19.30
CA ILE A 111 -1.59 14.17 19.88
C ILE A 111 -2.49 15.40 20.05
N HIS A 112 -3.51 15.54 19.19
CA HIS A 112 -4.46 16.65 19.22
C HIS A 112 -5.80 16.22 18.58
N MET A 113 -6.90 16.84 19.01
CA MET A 113 -8.23 16.64 18.45
C MET A 113 -8.98 17.97 18.32
N ASP A 114 -9.55 18.19 17.14
CA ASP A 114 -10.48 19.27 16.87
C ASP A 114 -11.89 18.67 16.80
N VAL A 115 -12.68 18.82 17.86
CA VAL A 115 -14.07 18.31 17.92
C VAL A 115 -15.03 19.39 17.45
N TYR A 116 -15.84 19.09 16.44
CA TYR A 116 -16.81 20.04 15.90
C TYR A 116 -18.18 19.84 16.56
N PHE A 117 -18.83 20.93 16.94
CA PHE A 117 -20.18 20.89 17.53
C PHE A 117 -21.24 20.38 16.54
N THR A 118 -21.07 20.70 15.26
CA THR A 118 -21.89 20.18 14.15
C THR A 118 -21.00 19.57 13.08
N ARG A 119 -21.58 18.78 12.19
CA ARG A 119 -20.87 18.31 11.00
C ARG A 119 -20.51 19.52 10.11
N GLN A 120 -19.25 19.64 9.73
CA GLN A 120 -18.72 20.76 8.94
C GLN A 120 -18.13 20.28 7.62
N GLN A 121 -18.28 21.07 6.56
CA GLN A 121 -17.61 20.83 5.28
C GLN A 121 -16.10 20.96 5.46
N VAL A 122 -15.34 19.95 5.03
CA VAL A 122 -13.89 20.02 5.06
C VAL A 122 -13.39 20.82 3.84
N PRO A 123 -12.58 21.87 4.03
CA PRO A 123 -12.05 22.64 2.91
C PRO A 123 -11.25 21.76 1.95
N GLY A 124 -11.53 21.89 0.64
CA GLY A 124 -10.81 21.16 -0.41
C GLY A 124 -11.15 19.67 -0.52
N GLU A 125 -12.16 19.20 0.22
CA GLU A 125 -12.60 17.79 0.25
C GLU A 125 -14.07 17.66 -0.14
N ALA A 126 -14.46 16.48 -0.65
CA ALA A 126 -15.84 16.20 -1.06
C ALA A 126 -16.77 15.78 0.09
N PHE A 127 -16.31 15.83 1.35
CA PHE A 127 -17.03 15.27 2.49
C PHE A 127 -17.10 16.24 3.68
N GLN A 128 -18.04 15.95 4.58
CA GLN A 128 -18.19 16.64 5.85
C GLN A 128 -17.70 15.77 7.01
N ALA A 129 -17.15 16.39 8.04
CA ALA A 129 -16.61 15.73 9.20
C ALA A 129 -17.19 16.28 10.51
N TRP A 130 -17.17 15.45 11.56
CA TRP A 130 -17.51 15.84 12.92
C TRP A 130 -16.30 16.31 13.73
N GLY A 131 -15.12 16.29 13.13
CA GLY A 131 -13.88 16.71 13.75
C GLY A 131 -12.67 16.12 13.04
N ALA A 132 -11.49 16.51 13.51
CA ALA A 132 -10.21 16.01 13.06
C ALA A 132 -9.38 15.47 14.23
N ILE A 133 -8.58 14.44 13.98
CA ILE A 133 -7.69 13.81 14.94
C ILE A 133 -6.29 13.81 14.33
N ILE A 134 -5.32 14.25 15.12
CA ILE A 134 -3.93 14.35 14.69
C ILE A 134 -3.11 13.27 15.40
N TYR A 135 -2.28 12.56 14.65
CA TYR A 135 -1.35 11.54 15.12
C TYR A 135 0.09 11.88 14.75
N ALA A 136 1.05 11.37 15.52
CA ALA A 136 2.47 11.48 15.20
C ALA A 136 2.91 10.49 14.11
N GLN A 137 2.23 9.35 14.00
CA GLN A 137 2.47 8.34 12.97
C GLN A 137 1.20 8.08 12.18
N PRO A 138 1.31 7.66 10.91
CA PRO A 138 0.13 7.36 10.11
C PRO A 138 -0.65 6.20 10.73
N LEU A 139 -1.97 6.25 10.58
CA LEU A 139 -2.84 5.12 10.86
C LEU A 139 -2.73 4.06 9.77
N THR A 140 -2.89 2.80 10.16
CA THR A 140 -3.01 1.71 9.21
C THR A 140 -4.30 1.83 8.40
N ASP A 141 -4.34 1.24 7.21
CA ASP A 141 -5.59 1.13 6.44
C ASP A 141 -6.70 0.43 7.23
N ARG A 142 -6.33 -0.52 8.10
CA ARG A 142 -7.32 -1.20 8.95
C ARG A 142 -7.86 -0.28 10.02
N GLU A 143 -7.00 0.45 10.74
CA GLU A 143 -7.45 1.45 11.73
C GLU A 143 -8.35 2.51 11.09
N MET A 144 -7.98 3.01 9.91
CA MET A 144 -8.83 3.94 9.17
C MET A 144 -10.20 3.33 8.84
N ARG A 145 -10.26 2.07 8.39
CA ARG A 145 -11.53 1.40 8.11
C ARG A 145 -12.36 1.11 9.36
N ASP A 146 -11.75 0.51 10.38
CA ASP A 146 -12.43 0.06 11.61
C ASP A 146 -13.05 1.25 12.37
N TYR A 147 -12.42 2.43 12.27
CA TYR A 147 -12.89 3.67 12.89
C TYR A 147 -13.51 4.66 11.89
N GLU A 148 -13.66 4.27 10.62
CA GLU A 148 -14.27 5.07 9.54
C GLU A 148 -13.64 6.46 9.38
N LEU A 149 -12.34 6.53 9.62
CA LEU A 149 -11.54 7.74 9.53
C LEU A 149 -11.07 7.95 8.09
N ARG A 150 -11.14 9.19 7.61
CA ARG A 150 -10.58 9.58 6.32
C ARG A 150 -9.28 10.36 6.50
N PRO A 151 -8.20 10.00 5.81
CA PRO A 151 -6.97 10.78 5.87
C PRO A 151 -7.19 12.15 5.22
N ALA A 152 -6.52 13.17 5.73
CA ALA A 152 -6.48 14.47 5.06
C ALA A 152 -5.60 14.37 3.81
N ARG A 153 -6.00 15.05 2.73
CA ARG A 153 -5.20 15.17 1.50
C ARG A 153 -3.74 15.62 1.70
N GLU A 154 -3.48 16.37 2.77
CA GLU A 154 -2.17 16.97 3.06
C GLU A 154 -1.20 16.03 3.79
N ASN A 155 -1.67 14.86 4.24
CA ASN A 155 -0.80 13.84 4.81
C ASN A 155 0.23 13.39 3.75
N LEU A 156 1.48 13.15 4.17
CA LEU A 156 2.60 12.84 3.26
C LEU A 156 2.32 11.69 2.30
N ASP A 157 1.77 10.61 2.84
CA ASP A 157 1.40 9.40 2.12
C ASP A 157 0.32 9.68 1.07
N ILE A 158 -0.66 10.51 1.41
CA ILE A 158 -1.72 10.90 0.48
C ILE A 158 -1.20 11.84 -0.60
N ARG A 159 -0.37 12.83 -0.27
CA ARG A 159 0.26 13.71 -1.26
C ARG A 159 1.08 12.91 -2.27
N ARG A 160 1.94 11.99 -1.79
CA ARG A 160 2.73 11.10 -2.66
C ARG A 160 1.84 10.24 -3.55
N GLN A 161 0.75 9.70 -3.02
CA GLN A 161 -0.22 8.93 -3.80
C GLN A 161 -0.88 9.80 -4.89
N MET A 162 -1.31 11.01 -4.53
CA MET A 162 -1.91 11.95 -5.48
C MET A 162 -0.92 12.35 -6.56
N ASP A 163 0.33 12.62 -6.22
CA ASP A 163 1.38 12.96 -7.19
C ASP A 163 1.61 11.82 -8.19
N ALA A 164 1.67 10.58 -7.70
CA ALA A 164 1.80 9.39 -8.55
C ALA A 164 0.59 9.23 -9.48
N GLN A 165 -0.63 9.38 -8.95
CA GLN A 165 -1.86 9.33 -9.74
C GLN A 165 -1.93 10.46 -10.76
N ALA A 166 -1.48 11.67 -10.40
CA ALA A 166 -1.40 12.80 -11.32
C ALA A 166 -0.46 12.50 -12.49
N GLN A 167 0.68 11.83 -12.27
CA GLN A 167 1.54 11.41 -13.39
C GLN A 167 0.82 10.46 -14.35
N VAL A 168 0.07 9.49 -13.83
CA VAL A 168 -0.68 8.52 -14.64
C VAL A 168 -1.78 9.22 -15.42
N VAL A 169 -2.59 10.02 -14.73
CA VAL A 169 -3.74 10.72 -15.31
C VAL A 169 -3.29 11.78 -16.32
N GLY A 170 -2.29 12.58 -15.99
CA GLY A 170 -1.80 13.66 -16.84
C GLY A 170 -1.21 13.16 -18.16
N LYS A 171 -0.38 12.11 -18.12
CA LYS A 171 0.12 11.44 -19.35
C LYS A 171 -1.02 10.91 -20.21
N TRP A 172 -2.04 10.33 -19.58
CA TRP A 172 -3.22 9.84 -20.30
C TRP A 172 -4.04 10.99 -20.89
N GLU A 173 -4.21 12.09 -20.16
CA GLU A 173 -4.92 13.29 -20.63
C GLU A 173 -4.27 13.89 -21.87
N ASP A 174 -2.94 13.98 -21.88
CA ASP A 174 -2.16 14.44 -23.03
C ASP A 174 -2.33 13.51 -24.24
N ALA A 175 -2.19 12.20 -24.04
CA ALA A 175 -2.33 11.20 -25.10
C ALA A 175 -3.74 11.16 -25.72
N HIS A 176 -4.76 11.57 -24.97
CA HIS A 176 -6.16 11.60 -25.43
C HIS A 176 -6.64 13.01 -25.77
N HIS A 177 -5.74 14.00 -25.79
CA HIS A 177 -6.03 15.40 -26.10
C HIS A 177 -7.22 15.96 -25.31
N VAL A 178 -7.25 15.68 -24.00
CA VAL A 178 -8.31 16.18 -23.12
C VAL A 178 -8.24 17.69 -23.04
N THR A 179 -9.38 18.36 -23.23
CA THR A 179 -9.45 19.82 -23.16
C THR A 179 -9.10 20.33 -21.77
N GLU A 180 -8.40 21.46 -21.69
CA GLU A 180 -7.87 22.03 -20.44
C GLU A 180 -8.94 22.15 -19.32
N GLN A 181 -10.17 22.48 -19.72
CA GLN A 181 -11.34 22.61 -18.82
C GLN A 181 -11.73 21.29 -18.15
N ARG A 182 -11.46 20.15 -18.79
CA ARG A 182 -11.81 18.80 -18.29
C ARG A 182 -10.64 18.11 -17.62
N ARG A 183 -9.43 18.67 -17.72
CA ARG A 183 -8.23 18.09 -17.10
C ARG A 183 -8.30 18.18 -15.58
N LEU A 184 -7.86 17.11 -14.94
CA LEU A 184 -7.67 17.03 -13.50
C LEU A 184 -6.25 17.41 -13.08
N THR A 185 -5.33 17.51 -14.04
CA THR A 185 -3.92 17.78 -13.78
C THR A 185 -3.44 19.05 -14.49
N TRP A 186 -2.45 19.72 -13.88
CA TRP A 186 -1.60 20.73 -14.51
C TRP A 186 -0.26 20.08 -14.88
N PHE A 187 0.26 20.40 -16.06
CA PHE A 187 1.65 20.06 -16.41
C PHE A 187 2.57 21.24 -16.07
N TYR A 188 3.63 20.99 -15.30
CA TYR A 188 4.67 21.97 -14.99
C TYR A 188 5.91 21.71 -15.86
N PRO A 189 6.13 22.51 -16.92
CA PRO A 189 7.23 22.26 -17.87
C PRO A 189 8.61 22.28 -17.23
N ASP A 190 8.82 23.18 -16.25
CA ASP A 190 10.12 23.36 -15.57
C ASP A 190 10.57 22.10 -14.81
N PHE A 191 9.63 21.27 -14.38
CA PHE A 191 9.88 20.04 -13.63
C PHE A 191 9.55 18.76 -14.42
N GLY A 192 8.99 18.90 -15.62
CA GLY A 192 8.54 17.77 -16.44
C GLY A 192 7.53 16.86 -15.74
N SER A 193 6.70 17.41 -14.86
CA SER A 193 5.79 16.63 -13.99
C SER A 193 4.37 17.17 -14.00
N TYR A 194 3.42 16.27 -13.74
CA TYR A 194 2.02 16.62 -13.57
C TYR A 194 1.70 16.82 -12.09
N ALA A 195 0.92 17.84 -11.74
CA ALA A 195 0.34 17.97 -10.40
C ALA A 195 -1.19 18.08 -10.47
N THR A 196 -1.84 17.74 -9.37
CA THR A 196 -3.30 17.77 -9.25
C THR A 196 -3.80 19.21 -9.14
N LYS A 197 -4.90 19.56 -9.83
CA LYS A 197 -5.53 20.88 -9.67
C LYS A 197 -6.10 21.02 -8.24
N GLU A 198 -6.07 22.24 -7.69
CA GLU A 198 -6.46 22.50 -6.29
C GLU A 198 -7.86 22.00 -5.92
N TYR A 199 -8.83 22.17 -6.83
CA TYR A 199 -10.23 21.79 -6.65
C TYR A 199 -10.52 20.29 -6.87
N VAL A 200 -9.54 19.53 -7.36
CA VAL A 200 -9.71 18.09 -7.59
C VAL A 200 -9.47 17.36 -6.28
N THR A 201 -10.45 16.55 -5.87
CA THR A 201 -10.34 15.79 -4.62
C THR A 201 -9.50 14.52 -4.82
N PRO A 202 -8.89 13.99 -3.75
CA PRO A 202 -8.13 12.74 -3.83
C PRO A 202 -8.95 11.59 -4.43
N GLU A 203 -10.24 11.46 -4.08
CA GLU A 203 -11.09 10.38 -4.61
C GLU A 203 -11.39 10.53 -6.11
N GLN A 204 -11.57 11.76 -6.59
CA GLN A 204 -11.79 12.02 -8.02
C GLN A 204 -10.57 11.62 -8.86
N LEU A 205 -9.37 12.00 -8.39
CA LEU A 205 -8.13 11.66 -9.06
C LEU A 205 -7.86 10.15 -9.03
N ALA A 206 -8.04 9.51 -7.86
CA ALA A 206 -7.87 8.08 -7.69
C ALA A 206 -8.82 7.26 -8.59
N ALA A 207 -10.10 7.65 -8.64
CA ALA A 207 -11.07 7.01 -9.53
C ALA A 207 -10.66 7.12 -11.01
N ARG A 208 -10.08 8.26 -11.41
CA ARG A 208 -9.59 8.46 -12.77
C ARG A 208 -8.36 7.59 -13.06
N ALA A 209 -7.38 7.58 -12.18
CA ALA A 209 -6.17 6.77 -12.29
C ALA A 209 -6.51 5.28 -12.45
N HIS A 210 -7.38 4.74 -11.59
CA HIS A 210 -7.85 3.35 -11.70
C HIS A 210 -8.62 3.08 -12.99
N GLY A 211 -9.33 4.07 -13.54
CA GLY A 211 -9.95 3.97 -14.86
C GLY A 211 -8.92 3.81 -15.98
N VAL A 212 -7.87 4.64 -15.94
CA VAL A 212 -6.76 4.63 -16.90
C VAL A 212 -5.99 3.30 -16.86
N GLU A 213 -5.63 2.84 -15.67
CA GLU A 213 -4.90 1.58 -15.47
C GLU A 213 -5.70 0.38 -16.01
N ARG A 214 -7.01 0.32 -15.75
CA ARG A 214 -7.89 -0.73 -16.29
C ARG A 214 -7.95 -0.71 -17.81
N GLN A 215 -8.00 0.48 -18.42
CA GLN A 215 -7.97 0.60 -19.89
C GLN A 215 -6.64 0.10 -20.47
N ALA A 216 -5.52 0.47 -19.85
CA ALA A 216 -4.19 0.02 -20.25
C ALA A 216 -4.06 -1.51 -20.13
N ALA A 217 -4.46 -2.08 -19.00
CA ALA A 217 -4.46 -3.53 -18.77
C ALA A 217 -5.35 -4.27 -19.77
N ALA A 218 -6.55 -3.75 -20.06
CA ALA A 218 -7.44 -4.35 -21.05
C ALA A 218 -6.89 -4.29 -22.48
N LYS A 219 -6.15 -3.22 -22.82
CA LYS A 219 -5.46 -3.10 -24.11
C LYS A 219 -4.30 -4.10 -24.22
N ALA A 220 -3.45 -4.19 -23.21
CA ALA A 220 -2.37 -5.18 -23.15
C ALA A 220 -2.90 -6.62 -23.28
N HIS A 221 -3.97 -6.96 -22.55
CA HIS A 221 -4.59 -8.28 -22.65
C HIS A 221 -5.19 -8.58 -24.04
N LYS A 222 -5.64 -7.55 -24.78
CA LYS A 222 -6.09 -7.73 -26.17
C LYS A 222 -4.93 -7.92 -27.14
N GLU A 223 -3.78 -7.28 -26.89
CA GLU A 223 -2.57 -7.40 -27.70
C GLU A 223 -1.87 -8.75 -27.47
N ASP A 224 -1.88 -9.27 -26.24
CA ASP A 224 -1.32 -10.60 -25.90
C ASP A 224 -2.15 -11.77 -26.46
N LYS A 225 -3.45 -11.55 -26.68
CA LYS A 225 -4.30 -12.54 -27.34
C LYS A 225 -3.96 -12.56 -28.82
N GLN A 226 -3.50 -13.71 -29.33
CA GLN A 226 -3.36 -13.92 -30.77
C GLN A 226 -4.68 -13.57 -31.46
N PRO A 227 -4.67 -12.80 -32.56
CA PRO A 227 -5.87 -12.49 -33.32
C PRO A 227 -6.64 -13.76 -33.67
N ILE A 228 -7.98 -13.72 -33.65
CA ILE A 228 -8.85 -14.87 -33.95
C ILE A 228 -8.45 -15.54 -35.27
N ALA A 229 -8.01 -14.76 -36.26
CA ALA A 229 -7.50 -15.26 -37.53
C ALA A 229 -6.24 -16.14 -37.40
N GLN A 230 -5.34 -15.84 -36.47
CA GLN A 230 -4.17 -16.66 -36.18
C GLN A 230 -4.57 -17.90 -35.38
N GLN A 231 -5.48 -17.78 -34.40
CA GLN A 231 -6.02 -18.91 -33.64
C GLN A 231 -6.73 -19.93 -34.55
N MET A 232 -7.50 -19.46 -35.54
CA MET A 232 -8.15 -20.33 -36.52
C MET A 232 -7.13 -21.05 -37.40
N LYS A 233 -6.03 -20.38 -37.79
CA LYS A 233 -4.95 -21.01 -38.58
C LYS A 233 -4.18 -22.06 -37.77
N THR A 234 -3.90 -21.82 -36.49
CA THR A 234 -3.26 -22.83 -35.62
C THR A 234 -4.18 -24.00 -35.35
N ALA A 235 -5.47 -23.76 -35.09
CA ALA A 235 -6.46 -24.82 -34.94
C ALA A 235 -6.62 -25.67 -36.22
N GLN A 236 -6.60 -25.04 -37.39
CA GLN A 236 -6.67 -25.74 -38.68
C GLN A 236 -5.42 -26.61 -38.92
N LYS A 237 -4.22 -26.09 -38.66
CA LYS A 237 -2.97 -26.88 -38.74
C LYS A 237 -2.98 -28.09 -37.80
N GLN A 238 -3.42 -27.91 -36.55
CA GLN A 238 -3.52 -29.01 -35.58
C GLN A 238 -4.53 -30.06 -36.05
N ALA A 239 -5.69 -29.64 -36.59
CA ALA A 239 -6.67 -30.58 -37.12
C ALA A 239 -6.16 -31.37 -38.33
N GLU A 240 -5.34 -30.75 -39.20
CA GLU A 240 -4.70 -31.42 -40.34
C GLU A 240 -3.60 -32.42 -39.89
N GLU A 241 -2.80 -32.06 -38.87
CA GLU A 241 -1.79 -32.96 -38.28
C GLU A 241 -2.44 -34.19 -37.61
N HIS A 242 -3.55 -34.00 -36.88
CA HIS A 242 -4.32 -35.10 -36.31
C HIS A 242 -4.99 -35.99 -37.36
N ARG A 243 -5.35 -35.43 -38.52
CA ARG A 243 -5.93 -36.19 -39.65
C ARG A 243 -4.89 -37.04 -40.38
N GLY A 244 -3.60 -36.65 -40.34
CA GLY A 244 -2.49 -37.43 -40.88
C GLY A 244 -2.11 -38.66 -40.06
N GLN A 245 -2.50 -38.74 -38.79
CA GLN A 245 -2.27 -39.89 -37.90
C GLN A 245 -3.46 -40.86 -37.93
N THR A 246 -3.69 -41.54 -39.05
CA THR A 246 -4.66 -42.62 -39.11
C THR A 246 -4.13 -43.90 -38.45
N VAL A 247 -4.79 -44.27 -37.34
CA VAL A 247 -4.94 -45.58 -36.66
C VAL A 247 -4.10 -46.77 -37.20
N PRO A 248 -3.26 -47.44 -36.37
CA PRO A 248 -2.63 -48.70 -36.77
C PRO A 248 -3.67 -49.82 -36.86
N LYS A 249 -3.68 -50.54 -37.99
CA LYS A 249 -4.56 -51.69 -38.26
C LYS A 249 -4.41 -52.75 -37.16
N LYS A 250 -5.50 -53.05 -36.43
CA LYS A 250 -5.60 -54.24 -35.56
C LYS A 250 -5.58 -55.50 -36.43
N SER A 251 -4.50 -56.27 -36.36
CA SER A 251 -4.44 -57.65 -36.88
C SER A 251 -5.27 -58.56 -35.98
N ALA A 252 -6.24 -59.29 -36.56
CA ALA A 252 -7.02 -60.30 -35.85
C ALA A 252 -6.16 -61.54 -35.53
N PRO A 253 -6.26 -62.14 -34.33
CA PRO A 253 -5.49 -63.34 -34.01
C PRO A 253 -6.08 -64.59 -34.70
N ARG A 254 -5.22 -65.36 -35.37
CA ARG A 254 -5.54 -66.68 -35.93
C ARG A 254 -5.77 -67.68 -34.79
N ARG A 255 -6.85 -68.44 -34.92
CA ARG A 255 -7.22 -69.59 -34.11
C ARG A 255 -6.71 -70.83 -34.84
N ASP A 256 -5.77 -71.56 -34.26
CA ASP A 256 -5.44 -72.92 -34.69
C ASP A 256 -5.64 -73.89 -33.51
N GLU A 257 -6.26 -75.01 -33.87
CA GLU A 257 -6.69 -76.11 -33.01
C GLU A 257 -5.56 -77.13 -32.79
N ARG A 258 -5.62 -77.76 -31.61
CA ARG A 258 -5.05 -79.07 -31.21
C ARG A 258 -3.54 -79.22 -31.07
#